data_AF-A0A2P8IJB9-F1
#
_entry.id   AF-A0A2P8IJB9-F1
#
_cell.length_a   1.000
_cell.length_b   1.000
_cell.length_c   1.000
_cell.angle_alpha   90.00
_cell.angle_beta   90.00
_cell.angle_gamma   90.00
#
_symmetry.space_group_name_H-M   'P 1'
#
loop_
_entity.id
_entity.type
_entity.pdbx_description
1 polymer ?
#
loop_
_entity_poly.entity_id
_entity_poly.type
_entity_poly.pdbx_seq_one_letter_code
_entity_poly.pdbx_strand_id
1 'polypeptide(L)'
;MVAALLVLATPGGGDPPPFTPRVEVHGDLARAAHVAVVVPGSDVDGPRFGATVGRMARHLHASVGRDDVAVVAWLGYRTPSGLGVDAAGGRLARAGAVALDEYVRTLPGHVHLLCHSYGSVVCALAQPRVDDVVFLGSPGVRVDAVTSGARVWAARGGRDWTRWVPSVRLGDLGHGVDPVDPAFGARVFDAGDVEHDEYFREGTPSLRALARIAVGEAP
;
A
#
# COMPACT_ATOMS: atom_id res chain seq x y z
N MET A 1 -18.81 -19.59 -44.80
CA MET A 1 -18.45 -18.26 -44.23
C MET A 1 -19.38 -17.99 -43.06
N VAL A 2 -18.90 -18.13 -41.83
CA VAL A 2 -19.67 -17.77 -40.63
C VAL A 2 -19.26 -16.36 -40.25
N ALA A 3 -20.19 -15.41 -40.39
CA ALA A 3 -19.98 -14.03 -39.96
C ALA A 3 -20.06 -14.00 -38.43
N ALA A 4 -18.91 -13.76 -37.78
CA ALA A 4 -18.86 -13.48 -36.36
C ALA A 4 -19.36 -12.06 -36.11
N LEU A 5 -20.51 -11.94 -35.45
CA LEU A 5 -21.05 -10.67 -34.98
C LEU A 5 -20.17 -10.19 -33.81
N LEU A 6 -19.30 -9.20 -34.08
CA LEU A 6 -18.52 -8.53 -33.04
C LEU A 6 -19.46 -7.58 -32.28
N VAL A 7 -19.96 -8.01 -31.12
CA VAL A 7 -20.66 -7.12 -30.20
C VAL A 7 -19.60 -6.31 -29.45
N LEU A 8 -19.35 -5.09 -29.92
CA LEU A 8 -18.67 -4.06 -29.15
C LEU A 8 -19.60 -3.61 -28.03
N ALA A 9 -19.52 -4.25 -26.87
CA ALA A 9 -20.10 -3.72 -25.65
C ALA A 9 -19.31 -2.47 -25.26
N THR A 10 -19.92 -1.30 -25.46
CA THR A 10 -19.47 -0.06 -24.84
C THR A 10 -19.53 -0.24 -23.32
N PRO A 11 -18.44 -0.05 -22.54
CA PRO A 11 -18.57 -0.07 -21.10
C PRO A 11 -19.45 1.11 -20.69
N GLY A 12 -20.60 0.80 -20.09
CA GLY A 12 -21.59 1.77 -19.67
C GLY A 12 -21.00 2.80 -18.72
N GLY A 13 -21.23 4.08 -19.03
CA GLY A 13 -21.05 5.20 -18.12
C GLY A 13 -22.11 5.19 -17.03
N GLY A 14 -22.01 4.27 -16.08
CA GLY A 14 -22.64 4.38 -14.78
C GLY A 14 -21.63 4.94 -13.78
N ASP A 15 -22.07 5.81 -12.87
CA ASP A 15 -21.23 6.20 -11.74
C ASP A 15 -20.79 4.94 -10.98
N PRO A 16 -19.50 4.82 -10.62
CA PRO A 16 -19.06 3.70 -9.81
C PRO A 16 -19.84 3.70 -8.49
N PRO A 17 -20.14 2.51 -7.92
CA PRO A 17 -20.90 2.42 -6.68
C PRO A 17 -20.27 3.30 -5.59
N PRO A 18 -21.08 3.91 -4.72
CA PRO A 18 -20.59 4.80 -3.68
C PRO A 18 -19.49 4.12 -2.87
N PHE A 19 -18.38 4.84 -2.69
CA PHE A 19 -17.27 4.39 -1.87
C PHE A 19 -17.39 5.05 -0.50
N THR A 20 -17.37 4.25 0.56
CA THR A 20 -17.36 4.72 1.94
C THR A 20 -15.98 4.47 2.53
N PRO A 21 -15.22 5.53 2.87
CA PRO A 21 -13.97 5.38 3.60
C PRO A 21 -14.18 4.62 4.91
N ARG A 22 -13.20 3.81 5.29
CA ARG A 22 -13.19 3.11 6.57
C ARG A 22 -11.80 3.15 7.18
N VAL A 23 -11.75 3.47 8.47
CA VAL A 23 -10.53 3.50 9.27
C VAL A 23 -10.77 2.72 10.55
N GLU A 24 -9.81 1.89 10.94
CA GLU A 24 -9.82 1.16 12.21
C GLU A 24 -8.46 1.33 12.88
N VAL A 25 -8.45 1.54 14.19
CA VAL A 25 -7.24 1.80 14.97
C VAL A 25 -7.06 0.70 16.01
N HIS A 26 -5.85 0.17 16.13
CA HIS A 26 -5.41 -0.70 17.19
C HIS A 26 -4.39 0.05 18.06
N GLY A 27 -4.62 0.14 19.37
CA GLY A 27 -3.84 0.97 20.29
C GLY A 27 -4.53 2.30 20.63
N ASP A 28 -3.86 3.15 21.41
CA ASP A 28 -4.36 4.48 21.81
C ASP A 28 -3.72 5.59 20.97
N LEU A 29 -4.43 6.03 19.93
CA LEU A 29 -3.93 7.08 19.03
C LEU A 29 -3.65 8.40 19.76
N ALA A 30 -4.36 8.71 20.85
CA ALA A 30 -4.18 9.97 21.57
C ALA A 30 -2.87 10.02 22.38
N ARG A 31 -2.25 8.86 22.64
CA ARG A 31 -1.03 8.71 23.44
C ARG A 31 0.13 8.08 22.66
N ALA A 32 -0.11 7.65 21.42
CA ALA A 32 0.89 6.98 20.61
C ALA A 32 2.09 7.90 20.31
N ALA A 33 3.30 7.40 20.59
CA ALA A 33 4.54 8.00 20.12
C ALA A 33 4.80 7.67 18.65
N HIS A 34 4.34 6.49 18.21
CA HIS A 34 4.43 6.04 16.81
C HIS A 34 3.06 5.62 16.26
N VAL A 35 2.77 6.05 15.04
CA VAL A 35 1.56 5.68 14.31
C VAL A 35 1.93 4.99 13.00
N ALA A 36 1.63 3.71 12.91
CA ALA A 36 1.83 2.92 11.70
C ALA A 36 0.52 2.87 10.89
N VAL A 37 0.55 3.34 9.64
CA VAL A 37 -0.62 3.34 8.75
C VAL A 37 -0.45 2.29 7.68
N VAL A 38 -1.32 1.29 7.67
CA VAL A 38 -1.36 0.25 6.63
C VAL A 38 -2.27 0.71 5.49
N VAL A 39 -1.67 0.92 4.32
CA VAL A 39 -2.36 1.36 3.10
C VAL A 39 -2.54 0.17 2.16
N PRO A 40 -3.78 -0.24 1.86
CA PRO A 40 -4.07 -1.46 1.12
C PRO A 40 -3.82 -1.32 -0.39
N GLY A 41 -3.67 -2.48 -1.02
CA GLY A 41 -3.71 -2.66 -2.47
C GLY A 41 -5.12 -2.76 -3.05
N SER A 42 -5.23 -3.51 -4.15
CA SER A 42 -6.49 -3.82 -4.85
C SER A 42 -7.44 -4.68 -4.00
N ASP A 43 -8.69 -4.79 -4.47
CA ASP A 43 -9.71 -5.70 -3.94
C ASP A 43 -10.07 -5.51 -2.46
N VAL A 44 -9.86 -4.31 -1.90
CA VAL A 44 -10.28 -3.98 -0.53
C VAL A 44 -11.50 -3.06 -0.54
N ASP A 45 -12.60 -3.55 0.04
CA ASP A 45 -13.86 -2.82 0.23
C ASP A 45 -14.40 -3.01 1.66
N GLY A 46 -15.55 -2.42 1.97
CA GLY A 46 -16.18 -2.52 3.28
C GLY A 46 -16.34 -3.97 3.79
N PRO A 47 -16.93 -4.88 2.99
CA PRO A 47 -17.04 -6.29 3.33
C PRO A 47 -15.69 -7.01 3.55
N ARG A 48 -14.68 -6.73 2.71
CA ARG A 48 -13.36 -7.40 2.80
C ARG A 48 -12.41 -6.76 3.81
N PHE A 49 -12.68 -5.54 4.26
CA PHE A 49 -11.79 -4.74 5.13
C PHE A 49 -11.18 -5.54 6.28
N GLY A 50 -12.00 -6.24 7.07
CA GLY A 50 -11.53 -6.98 8.24
C GLY A 50 -10.67 -8.19 7.92
N ALA A 51 -10.87 -8.79 6.73
CA ALA A 51 -10.10 -9.94 6.26
C ALA A 51 -8.79 -9.53 5.58
N THR A 52 -8.68 -8.28 5.10
CA THR A 52 -7.53 -7.72 4.40
C THR A 52 -6.78 -6.70 5.28
N VAL A 53 -6.92 -5.39 5.03
CA VAL A 53 -6.17 -4.32 5.72
C VAL A 53 -6.39 -4.33 7.24
N GLY A 54 -7.59 -4.66 7.70
CA GLY A 54 -7.89 -4.82 9.12
C GLY A 54 -7.15 -6.01 9.74
N ARG A 55 -6.95 -7.11 8.99
CA ARG A 55 -6.11 -8.24 9.43
C ARG A 55 -4.64 -7.85 9.47
N MET A 56 -4.15 -7.16 8.43
CA MET A 56 -2.78 -6.68 8.35
C MET A 56 -2.43 -5.78 9.55
N ALA A 57 -3.30 -4.80 9.86
CA ALA A 57 -3.12 -3.90 10.98
C ALA A 57 -3.17 -4.62 12.34
N ARG A 58 -4.11 -5.56 12.55
CA ARG A 58 -4.17 -6.38 13.77
C ARG A 58 -2.90 -7.19 13.99
N HIS A 59 -2.40 -7.87 12.94
CA HIS A 59 -1.20 -8.68 13.05
C HIS A 59 0.04 -7.81 13.31
N LEU A 60 0.14 -6.64 12.68
CA LEU A 60 1.22 -5.69 12.96
C LEU A 60 1.19 -5.21 14.41
N HIS A 61 0.03 -4.75 14.88
CA HIS A 61 -0.13 -4.29 16.27
C HIS A 61 0.24 -5.39 17.27
N ALA A 62 -0.25 -6.62 17.05
CA ALA A 62 0.10 -7.77 17.89
C ALA A 62 1.61 -8.10 17.86
N SER A 63 2.26 -7.97 16.69
CA SER A 63 3.69 -8.21 16.55
C SER A 63 4.56 -7.12 17.18
N VAL A 64 4.07 -5.88 17.24
CA VAL A 64 4.76 -4.76 17.90
C VAL A 64 4.68 -4.92 19.42
N GLY A 65 3.50 -5.20 19.96
CA GLY A 65 3.30 -5.51 21.39
C GLY A 65 3.69 -4.37 22.36
N ARG A 66 3.59 -3.11 21.92
CA ARG A 66 3.91 -1.92 22.72
C ARG A 66 2.71 -0.99 22.83
N ASP A 67 2.53 -0.40 24.01
CA ASP A 67 1.39 0.47 24.33
C ASP A 67 1.56 1.91 23.79
N ASP A 68 2.77 2.29 23.38
CA ASP A 68 3.08 3.59 22.77
C ASP A 68 2.95 3.61 21.25
N VAL A 69 2.35 2.58 20.65
CA VAL A 69 2.15 2.43 19.21
C VAL A 69 0.67 2.28 18.88
N ALA A 70 0.21 3.06 17.91
CA ALA A 70 -1.08 2.85 17.27
C ALA A 70 -0.88 2.34 15.84
N VAL A 71 -1.65 1.32 15.45
CA VAL A 71 -1.69 0.82 14.07
C VAL A 71 -3.04 1.12 13.44
N VAL A 72 -3.03 1.80 12.32
CA VAL A 72 -4.21 2.21 11.56
C VAL A 72 -4.38 1.30 10.34
N ALA A 73 -5.51 0.61 10.26
CA ALA A 73 -6.01 0.05 9.01
C ALA A 73 -6.74 1.16 8.23
N TRP A 74 -6.17 1.62 7.11
CA TRP A 74 -6.68 2.79 6.40
C TRP A 74 -7.23 2.43 5.01
N LEU A 75 -8.55 2.48 4.84
CA LEU A 75 -9.24 2.39 3.54
C LEU A 75 -9.83 3.76 3.21
N GLY A 76 -8.99 4.70 2.77
CA GLY A 76 -9.41 6.07 2.45
C GLY A 76 -9.70 6.34 0.97
N TYR A 77 -9.51 5.36 0.09
CA TYR A 77 -9.70 5.50 -1.35
C TYR A 77 -10.37 4.27 -1.96
N ARG A 78 -11.04 4.46 -3.10
CA ARG A 78 -11.57 3.34 -3.88
C ARG A 78 -10.41 2.56 -4.47
N THR A 79 -10.23 1.31 -4.04
CA THR A 79 -9.19 0.43 -4.58
C THR A 79 -9.58 -0.08 -5.96
N PRO A 80 -8.61 -0.44 -6.81
CA PRO A 80 -8.89 -1.20 -8.02
C PRO A 80 -9.59 -2.52 -7.70
N SER A 81 -10.37 -3.03 -8.66
CA SER A 81 -10.88 -4.41 -8.63
C SER A 81 -10.04 -5.30 -9.56
N GLY A 82 -9.48 -6.37 -9.01
CA GLY A 82 -8.55 -7.27 -9.69
C GLY A 82 -7.30 -6.57 -10.21
N LEU A 83 -6.76 -7.10 -11.32
CA LEU A 83 -5.54 -6.63 -11.98
C LEU A 83 -5.85 -5.96 -13.34
N GLY A 84 -7.02 -5.33 -13.46
CA GLY A 84 -7.49 -4.69 -14.70
C GLY A 84 -6.90 -3.29 -14.95
N VAL A 85 -7.53 -2.53 -15.86
CA VAL A 85 -7.07 -1.19 -16.28
C VAL A 85 -6.93 -0.23 -15.09
N ASP A 86 -7.87 -0.24 -14.15
CA ASP A 86 -7.78 0.61 -12.96
C ASP A 86 -6.57 0.25 -12.07
N ALA A 87 -6.20 -1.04 -12.02
CA ALA A 87 -5.03 -1.50 -11.27
C ALA A 87 -3.71 -1.15 -11.97
N ALA A 88 -3.69 -1.07 -13.30
CA ALA A 88 -2.55 -0.54 -14.07
C ALA A 88 -2.54 1.00 -14.17
N GLY A 89 -3.69 1.63 -13.86
CA GLY A 89 -3.97 3.06 -13.99
C GLY A 89 -3.54 3.88 -12.78
N GLY A 90 -3.42 5.20 -12.94
CA GLY A 90 -2.99 6.10 -11.86
C GLY A 90 -4.12 6.88 -11.22
N ARG A 91 -5.32 6.86 -11.82
CA ARG A 91 -6.44 7.70 -11.41
C ARG A 91 -6.86 7.45 -9.97
N LEU A 92 -7.03 6.18 -9.57
CA LEU A 92 -7.40 5.81 -8.21
C LEU A 92 -6.28 6.14 -7.22
N ALA A 93 -5.02 5.88 -7.60
CA ALA A 93 -3.86 6.22 -6.77
C ALA A 93 -3.74 7.72 -6.51
N ARG A 94 -3.98 8.58 -7.51
CA ARG A 94 -3.98 10.05 -7.34
C ARG A 94 -5.08 10.53 -6.40
N ALA A 95 -6.29 9.97 -6.51
CA ALA A 95 -7.37 10.31 -5.59
C ALA A 95 -7.04 9.85 -4.15
N GLY A 96 -6.49 8.65 -4.00
CA GLY A 96 -6.05 8.16 -2.70
C GLY A 96 -4.88 8.93 -2.13
N ALA A 97 -3.99 9.46 -2.97
CA ALA A 97 -2.83 10.24 -2.52
C ALA A 97 -3.24 11.53 -1.81
N VAL A 98 -4.24 12.24 -2.34
CA VAL A 98 -4.82 13.44 -1.71
C VAL A 98 -5.42 13.08 -0.35
N ALA A 99 -6.27 12.04 -0.31
CA ALA A 99 -6.91 11.60 0.93
C ALA A 99 -5.89 11.11 1.98
N LEU A 100 -4.81 10.46 1.55
CA LEU A 100 -3.76 9.98 2.44
C LEU A 100 -2.97 11.14 3.05
N ASP A 101 -2.57 12.14 2.25
CA ASP A 101 -1.88 13.32 2.75
C ASP A 101 -2.74 14.11 3.74
N GLU A 102 -4.03 14.27 3.45
CA GLU A 102 -4.99 14.88 4.39
C GLU A 102 -5.10 14.11 5.70
N TYR A 103 -5.20 12.78 5.63
CA TYR A 103 -5.28 11.93 6.81
C TYR A 103 -4.00 12.02 7.66
N VAL A 104 -2.83 11.87 7.03
CA VAL A 104 -1.52 11.90 7.73
C VAL A 104 -1.29 13.21 8.47
N ARG A 105 -1.72 14.35 7.92
CA ARG A 105 -1.63 15.67 8.58
C ARG A 105 -2.40 15.75 9.90
N THR A 106 -3.32 14.82 10.16
CA THR A 106 -4.10 14.76 11.41
C THR A 106 -3.49 13.84 12.47
N LEU A 107 -2.49 13.04 12.09
CA LEU A 107 -1.91 12.03 12.98
C LEU A 107 -0.89 12.65 13.95
N PRO A 108 -0.84 12.19 15.21
CA PRO A 108 0.18 12.59 16.16
C PRO A 108 1.47 11.78 16.00
N GLY A 109 2.53 12.24 16.68
CA GLY A 109 3.77 11.48 16.86
C GLY A 109 4.55 11.26 15.56
N HIS A 110 5.38 10.21 15.58
CA HIS A 110 6.12 9.74 14.41
C HIS A 110 5.23 8.87 13.54
N VAL A 111 5.20 9.11 12.24
CA VAL A 111 4.27 8.42 11.32
C VAL A 111 5.05 7.51 10.37
N HIS A 112 4.59 6.26 10.24
CA HIS A 112 5.19 5.23 9.41
C HIS A 112 4.16 4.69 8.43
N LEU A 113 4.39 4.80 7.12
CA LEU A 113 3.49 4.28 6.10
C LEU A 113 3.92 2.88 5.66
N LEU A 114 3.01 1.92 5.73
CA LEU A 114 3.21 0.55 5.25
C LEU A 114 2.29 0.33 4.04
N CYS A 115 2.87 0.42 2.85
CA CYS A 115 2.15 0.54 1.61
C CYS A 115 2.23 -0.77 0.84
N HIS A 116 1.11 -1.49 0.79
CA HIS A 116 1.04 -2.82 0.18
C HIS A 116 0.48 -2.75 -1.24
N SER A 117 1.15 -3.42 -2.18
CA SER A 117 0.66 -3.58 -3.56
C SER A 117 0.31 -2.22 -4.19
N TYR A 118 -0.90 -2.03 -4.75
CA TYR A 118 -1.35 -0.74 -5.30
C TYR A 118 -1.26 0.43 -4.30
N GLY A 119 -1.32 0.17 -3.00
CA GLY A 119 -1.07 1.16 -1.95
C GLY A 119 0.32 1.79 -2.03
N SER A 120 1.32 1.08 -2.58
CA SER A 120 2.65 1.65 -2.87
C SER A 120 2.57 2.84 -3.82
N VAL A 121 1.70 2.76 -4.84
CA VAL A 121 1.47 3.84 -5.79
C VAL A 121 0.82 5.04 -5.11
N VAL A 122 -0.15 4.79 -4.22
CA VAL A 122 -0.84 5.83 -3.44
C VAL A 122 0.17 6.59 -2.57
N CYS A 123 0.96 5.88 -1.77
CA CYS A 123 1.95 6.48 -0.88
C CYS A 123 3.02 7.28 -1.64
N ALA A 124 3.53 6.71 -2.73
CA ALA A 124 4.55 7.36 -3.54
C ALA A 124 4.07 8.63 -4.25
N LEU A 125 2.79 8.68 -4.65
CA LEU A 125 2.20 9.89 -5.21
C LEU A 125 1.83 10.93 -4.13
N ALA A 126 1.50 10.49 -2.91
CA ALA A 126 1.15 11.37 -1.81
C ALA A 126 2.38 12.13 -1.27
N GLN A 127 3.51 11.43 -1.09
CA GLN A 127 4.73 11.92 -0.45
C GLN A 127 4.46 12.81 0.80
N PRO A 128 3.62 12.36 1.76
CA PRO A 128 3.33 13.16 2.93
C PRO A 128 4.59 13.29 3.81
N ARG A 129 4.57 14.25 4.73
CA ARG A 129 5.62 14.39 5.74
C ARG A 129 5.48 13.29 6.79
N VAL A 130 6.33 12.27 6.68
CA VAL A 130 6.37 11.08 7.55
C VAL A 130 7.81 10.66 7.82
N ASP A 131 8.03 9.83 8.82
CA ASP A 131 9.35 9.33 9.20
C ASP A 131 9.81 8.19 8.28
N ASP A 132 8.92 7.25 7.98
CA ASP A 132 9.18 6.08 7.15
C ASP A 132 8.08 5.84 6.11
N VAL A 133 8.48 5.40 4.92
CA VAL A 133 7.59 4.83 3.89
C VAL A 133 8.14 3.47 3.49
N VAL A 134 7.31 2.44 3.57
CA VAL A 134 7.64 1.06 3.23
C VAL A 134 6.82 0.62 2.03
N PHE A 135 7.48 0.24 0.93
CA PHE A 135 6.84 -0.35 -0.25
C PHE A 135 6.93 -1.88 -0.21
N LEU A 136 5.77 -2.55 -0.21
CA LEU A 136 5.67 -4.01 -0.09
C LEU A 136 4.97 -4.59 -1.30
N GLY A 137 5.63 -5.53 -2.00
CA GLY A 137 5.04 -6.19 -3.17
C GLY A 137 4.54 -5.18 -4.21
N SER A 138 5.34 -4.14 -4.48
CA SER A 138 4.91 -3.02 -5.30
C SER A 138 4.82 -3.41 -6.78
N PRO A 139 3.77 -3.01 -7.52
CA PRO A 139 3.74 -3.09 -8.98
C PRO A 139 4.54 -1.95 -9.65
N GLY A 140 5.17 -1.08 -8.85
CA GLY A 140 5.87 0.14 -9.20
C GLY A 140 5.29 1.36 -8.47
N VAL A 141 5.97 2.51 -8.51
CA VAL A 141 5.63 3.68 -7.65
C VAL A 141 5.31 4.99 -8.39
N ARG A 142 5.44 5.05 -9.72
CA ARG A 142 5.12 6.23 -10.57
C ARG A 142 5.89 7.51 -10.29
N VAL A 143 6.93 7.44 -9.47
CA VAL A 143 7.85 8.53 -9.17
C VAL A 143 9.27 8.01 -9.33
N ASP A 144 10.21 8.89 -9.69
CA ASP A 144 11.61 8.51 -9.84
C ASP A 144 12.31 8.37 -8.49
N ALA A 145 11.87 9.14 -7.49
CA ALA A 145 12.34 9.09 -6.12
C ALA A 145 11.29 9.67 -5.15
N VAL A 146 11.38 9.30 -3.87
CA VAL A 146 10.66 9.98 -2.78
C VAL A 146 11.51 11.13 -2.27
N THR A 147 10.93 12.32 -2.22
CA THR A 147 11.62 13.60 -1.92
C THR A 147 11.14 14.26 -0.63
N SER A 148 10.18 13.65 0.08
CA SER A 148 9.60 14.17 1.32
C SER A 148 10.55 14.18 2.53
N GLY A 149 11.74 13.59 2.40
CA GLY A 149 12.71 13.43 3.49
C GLY A 149 12.48 12.20 4.37
N ALA A 150 11.45 11.41 4.08
CA ALA A 150 11.20 10.13 4.76
C ALA A 150 12.32 9.11 4.48
N ARG A 151 12.55 8.21 5.43
CA ARG A 151 13.33 6.99 5.18
C ARG A 151 12.49 6.06 4.31
N VAL A 152 13.06 5.62 3.20
CA VAL A 152 12.36 4.77 2.23
C VAL A 152 12.87 3.35 2.36
N TRP A 153 11.96 2.42 2.60
CA TRP A 153 12.20 0.98 2.64
C TRP A 153 11.43 0.29 1.51
N ALA A 154 11.97 -0.81 1.01
CA ALA A 154 11.27 -1.63 0.03
C ALA A 154 11.53 -3.11 0.27
N ALA A 155 10.52 -3.92 -0.01
CA ALA A 155 10.63 -5.37 0.08
C ALA A 155 9.74 -6.04 -0.97
N ARG A 156 10.26 -7.12 -1.54
CA ARG A 156 9.51 -8.05 -2.39
C ARG A 156 9.77 -9.47 -1.90
N GLY A 157 8.70 -10.17 -1.51
CA GLY A 157 8.78 -11.56 -1.08
C GLY A 157 9.29 -12.47 -2.20
N GLY A 158 10.05 -13.51 -1.84
CA GLY A 158 10.65 -14.44 -2.82
C GLY A 158 9.64 -15.15 -3.72
N ARG A 159 8.39 -15.28 -3.26
CA ARG A 159 7.28 -15.89 -4.02
C ARG A 159 6.27 -14.88 -4.56
N ASP A 160 6.47 -13.59 -4.34
CA ASP A 160 5.58 -12.53 -4.83
C ASP A 160 5.58 -12.47 -6.37
N TRP A 161 4.39 -12.50 -6.97
CA TRP A 161 4.19 -12.47 -8.41
C TRP A 161 4.55 -11.13 -9.05
N THR A 162 4.60 -10.04 -8.27
CA THR A 162 4.96 -8.69 -8.75
C THR A 162 6.36 -8.61 -9.34
N ARG A 163 7.22 -9.60 -9.09
CA ARG A 163 8.51 -9.77 -9.79
C ARG A 163 8.38 -9.88 -11.32
N TRP A 164 7.18 -10.22 -11.81
CA TRP A 164 6.88 -10.35 -13.23
C TRP A 164 6.16 -9.12 -13.80
N VAL A 165 5.88 -8.10 -12.99
CA VAL A 165 5.25 -6.86 -13.46
C VAL A 165 6.31 -6.01 -14.18
N PRO A 166 6.10 -5.64 -15.44
CA PRO A 166 7.05 -4.79 -16.15
C PRO A 166 7.16 -3.40 -15.51
N SER A 167 8.37 -2.96 -15.20
CA SER A 167 8.67 -1.65 -14.62
C SER A 167 8.61 -0.50 -15.64
N VAL A 168 7.59 -0.49 -16.51
CA VAL A 168 7.40 0.51 -17.56
C VAL A 168 6.13 1.32 -17.31
N ARG A 169 6.10 2.53 -17.87
CA ARG A 169 4.90 3.36 -17.90
C ARG A 169 4.74 3.99 -19.28
N LEU A 170 3.55 3.87 -19.86
CA LEU A 170 3.16 4.55 -21.09
C LEU A 170 1.87 5.33 -20.84
N GLY A 171 1.96 6.67 -20.83
CA GLY A 171 0.85 7.52 -20.42
C GLY A 171 0.40 7.21 -18.99
N ASP A 172 -0.89 6.88 -18.79
CA ASP A 172 -1.42 6.52 -17.48
C ASP A 172 -1.43 5.00 -17.22
N LEU A 173 -0.79 4.17 -18.06
CA LEU A 173 -0.72 2.72 -17.87
C LEU A 173 0.66 2.29 -17.37
N GLY A 174 0.67 1.42 -16.35
CA GLY A 174 1.87 0.93 -15.67
C GLY A 174 2.33 1.86 -14.55
N HIS A 175 3.25 1.38 -13.71
CA HIS A 175 3.73 2.11 -12.54
C HIS A 175 5.23 2.45 -12.57
N GLY A 176 5.93 2.14 -13.67
CA GLY A 176 7.36 2.47 -13.84
C GLY A 176 8.24 1.77 -12.81
N VAL A 177 9.36 2.41 -12.41
CA VAL A 177 9.67 2.60 -10.99
C VAL A 177 9.52 1.39 -10.06
N ASP A 178 10.26 0.28 -10.19
CA ASP A 178 10.22 -0.78 -9.15
C ASP A 178 11.03 -0.31 -7.92
N PRO A 179 10.41 -0.13 -6.73
CA PRO A 179 11.11 0.40 -5.57
C PRO A 179 12.17 -0.53 -4.98
N VAL A 180 12.24 -1.81 -5.37
CA VAL A 180 13.37 -2.69 -4.99
C VAL A 180 14.56 -2.59 -5.96
N ASP A 181 14.43 -1.85 -7.07
CA ASP A 181 15.56 -1.56 -7.95
C ASP A 181 16.54 -0.62 -7.22
N PRO A 182 17.85 -0.96 -7.16
CA PRO A 182 18.86 -0.10 -6.54
C PRO A 182 18.87 1.34 -7.07
N ALA A 183 18.48 1.56 -8.33
CA ALA A 183 18.43 2.89 -8.94
C ALA A 183 17.36 3.80 -8.31
N PHE A 184 16.33 3.23 -7.66
CA PHE A 184 15.31 3.99 -6.94
C PHE A 184 15.82 4.56 -5.61
N GLY A 185 16.82 3.91 -4.99
CA GLY A 185 17.46 4.38 -3.76
C GLY A 185 16.74 4.04 -2.45
N ALA A 186 15.76 3.13 -2.47
CA ALA A 186 15.18 2.59 -1.24
C ALA A 186 16.15 1.64 -0.51
N ARG A 187 16.00 1.56 0.82
CA ARG A 187 16.68 0.55 1.65
C ARG A 187 15.93 -0.77 1.53
N VAL A 188 16.45 -1.68 0.72
CA VAL A 188 15.82 -2.98 0.50
C VAL A 188 16.09 -3.93 1.68
N PHE A 189 15.06 -4.61 2.17
CA PHE A 189 15.19 -5.63 3.21
C PHE A 189 14.57 -6.97 2.77
N ASP A 190 15.03 -8.06 3.40
CA ASP A 190 14.54 -9.41 3.10
C ASP A 190 13.18 -9.67 3.78
N ALA A 191 12.14 -9.88 2.97
CA ALA A 191 10.81 -10.26 3.43
C ALA A 191 10.62 -11.77 3.61
N GLY A 192 11.61 -12.57 3.21
CA GLY A 192 11.53 -14.03 3.09
C GLY A 192 10.66 -14.48 1.91
N ASP A 193 10.33 -15.77 1.88
CA ASP A 193 9.51 -16.40 0.83
C ASP A 193 8.00 -16.18 1.03
N VAL A 194 7.59 -14.96 1.37
CA VAL A 194 6.16 -14.60 1.46
C VAL A 194 5.56 -14.44 0.07
N GLU A 195 4.31 -14.86 -0.07
CA GLU A 195 3.48 -14.53 -1.23
C GLU A 195 2.92 -13.10 -1.11
N HIS A 196 2.26 -12.63 -2.17
CA HIS A 196 1.84 -11.23 -2.29
C HIS A 196 0.98 -10.75 -1.13
N ASP A 197 0.07 -11.58 -0.61
CA ASP A 197 -0.84 -11.20 0.48
C ASP A 197 -0.32 -11.61 1.87
N GLU A 198 0.93 -12.08 1.97
CA GLU A 198 1.48 -12.69 3.17
C GLU A 198 2.49 -11.82 3.94
N TYR A 199 2.76 -10.58 3.51
CA TYR A 199 3.73 -9.70 4.19
C TYR A 199 3.43 -9.46 5.68
N PHE A 200 2.15 -9.54 6.06
CA PHE A 200 1.68 -9.37 7.44
C PHE A 200 1.27 -10.70 8.09
N ARG A 201 1.62 -11.85 7.49
CA ARG A 201 1.31 -13.16 8.08
C ARG A 201 2.17 -13.37 9.32
N GLU A 202 1.52 -13.85 10.39
CA GLU A 202 2.18 -14.14 11.67
C GLU A 202 3.37 -15.09 11.48
N GLY A 203 4.45 -14.84 12.24
CA GLY A 203 5.68 -15.64 12.21
C GLY A 203 6.60 -15.39 11.01
N THR A 204 6.22 -14.56 10.04
CA THR A 204 7.07 -14.28 8.87
C THR A 204 8.23 -13.32 9.20
N PRO A 205 9.37 -13.39 8.49
CA PRO A 205 10.43 -12.39 8.56
C PRO A 205 9.92 -10.99 8.20
N SER A 206 9.08 -10.88 7.18
CA SER A 206 8.43 -9.63 6.78
C SER A 206 7.70 -8.96 7.95
N LEU A 207 6.80 -9.65 8.64
CA LEU A 207 6.06 -9.04 9.75
C LEU A 207 6.97 -8.54 10.88
N ARG A 208 8.06 -9.27 11.18
CA ARG A 208 9.05 -8.84 12.19
C ARG A 208 9.76 -7.56 11.76
N ALA A 209 10.20 -7.47 10.50
CA ALA A 209 10.80 -6.26 9.94
C ALA A 209 9.84 -5.06 10.00
N LEU A 210 8.57 -5.27 9.63
CA LEU A 210 7.54 -4.24 9.68
C LEU A 210 7.25 -3.76 11.10
N ALA A 211 7.25 -4.65 12.09
CA ALA A 211 7.06 -4.29 13.49
C ALA A 211 8.18 -3.38 14.01
N ARG A 212 9.42 -3.56 13.54
CA ARG A 212 10.56 -2.70 13.89
C ARG A 212 10.45 -1.33 13.23
N ILE A 213 10.09 -1.29 11.94
CA ILE A 213 9.88 -0.01 11.24
C ILE A 213 8.73 0.77 11.88
N ALA A 214 7.65 0.09 12.32
CA ALA A 214 6.51 0.71 13.01
C ALA A 214 6.87 1.42 14.33
N VAL A 215 8.08 1.21 14.86
CA VAL A 215 8.62 1.91 16.04
C VAL A 215 9.85 2.76 15.71
N GLY A 216 10.08 3.05 14.42
CA GLY A 216 11.19 3.88 13.96
C GLY A 216 12.57 3.20 13.98
N GLU A 217 12.61 1.87 14.07
CA GLU A 217 13.83 1.09 13.98
C GLU A 217 14.10 0.60 12.55
N ALA A 218 15.35 0.22 12.27
CA ALA A 218 15.68 -0.54 11.08
C ALA A 218 15.13 -1.98 11.18
N PRO A 219 14.73 -2.62 10.05
CA PRO A 219 14.22 -3.99 10.02
C PRO A 219 15.23 -5.04 10.54
#